data_AF-A0A377E8J2-F1
#
_entry.id   AF-A0A377E8J2-F1
#
_cell.length_a   1.000
_cell.length_b   1.000
_cell.length_c   1.000
_cell.angle_alpha   90.00
_cell.angle_beta   90.00
_cell.angle_gamma   90.00
#
_symmetry.space_group_name_H-M   'P 1'
#
loop_
_entity.id
_entity.type
_entity.pdbx_description
1 polymer ?
#
loop_
_entity_poly.entity_id
_entity_poly.type
_entity_poly.pdbx_seq_one_letter_code
_entity_poly.pdbx_strand_id
1 'polypeptide(L)'
;MAPLTGMAKGIIEQILTRGAELGMPPEADRKAVRRILGIITGTSSYQQSLIDQCMRYDLDGNPTVVVTPEEAEQAKARLKEIRAFRRKARQEKDKKKGA
;
A
#
# COMPACT_ATOMS: atom_id res chain seq x y z
N MET A 1 -9.93 11.90 -6.41
CA MET A 1 -8.90 11.21 -5.60
C MET A 1 -7.83 10.76 -6.58
N ALA A 2 -6.59 11.24 -6.45
CA ALA A 2 -5.51 10.75 -7.30
C ALA A 2 -5.34 9.23 -7.09
N PRO A 3 -5.06 8.44 -8.14
CA PRO A 3 -4.75 7.03 -7.95
C PRO A 3 -3.56 6.91 -7.00
N LEU A 4 -3.64 5.98 -6.04
CA LEU A 4 -2.48 5.64 -5.21
C LEU A 4 -1.34 5.27 -6.15
N THR A 5 -0.17 5.86 -5.96
CA THR A 5 1.03 5.55 -6.74
C THR A 5 1.91 4.57 -5.98
N GLY A 6 2.78 3.85 -6.69
CA GLY A 6 3.78 3.00 -6.03
C GLY A 6 4.69 3.85 -5.14
N MET A 7 4.90 3.44 -3.89
CA MET A 7 5.81 4.16 -2.98
C MET A 7 7.26 3.76 -3.25
N ALA A 8 8.18 4.72 -3.08
CA ALA A 8 9.62 4.51 -3.18
C ALA A 8 10.10 3.38 -2.27
N LYS A 9 11.15 2.68 -2.71
CA LYS A 9 11.87 1.76 -1.82
C LYS A 9 12.52 2.60 -0.71
N GLY A 10 12.38 2.16 0.55
CA GLY A 10 12.89 2.91 1.70
C GLY A 10 11.98 4.04 2.20
N ILE A 11 10.73 4.15 1.75
CA ILE A 11 9.79 5.20 2.17
C ILE A 11 9.62 5.32 3.70
N ILE A 12 9.82 4.23 4.46
CA ILE A 12 9.81 4.25 5.93
C ILE A 12 10.89 5.17 6.47
N GLU A 13 12.13 5.07 5.97
CA GLU A 13 13.22 5.91 6.44
C GLU A 13 12.96 7.37 6.12
N GLN A 14 12.46 7.66 4.92
CA GLN A 14 12.12 9.03 4.52
C GLN A 14 11.04 9.62 5.45
N ILE A 15 10.01 8.85 5.80
CA ILE A 15 8.94 9.29 6.71
C ILE A 15 9.52 9.60 8.10
N LEU A 16 10.40 8.74 8.60
CA LEU A 16 11.01 8.92 9.93
C LEU A 16 11.96 10.11 9.96
N THR A 17 12.81 10.28 8.94
CA THR A 17 13.72 11.42 8.81
C THR A 17 12.94 12.72 8.72
N ARG A 18 11.93 12.79 7.83
CA ARG A 18 11.10 14.00 7.66
C ARG A 18 10.28 14.31 8.90
N GLY A 19 9.78 13.29 9.59
CA GLY A 19 9.10 13.44 10.87
C GLY A 19 9.99 14.09 11.92
N ALA A 20 11.24 13.66 12.02
CA ALA A 20 12.23 14.25 12.92
C ALA A 20 12.55 15.72 12.56
N GLU A 21 12.73 16.03 11.26
CA GLU A 21 12.94 17.40 10.77
C GLU A 21 11.79 18.36 11.12
N LEU A 22 10.55 17.86 11.06
CA LEU A 22 9.34 18.62 11.35
C LEU A 22 9.01 18.71 12.85
N GLY A 23 9.87 18.18 13.73
CA GLY A 23 9.64 18.17 15.17
C GLY A 23 8.45 17.29 15.59
N MET A 24 8.07 16.29 14.78
CA MET A 24 7.07 15.32 15.21
C MET A 24 7.62 14.55 16.43
N PRO A 25 6.79 14.31 17.46
CA PRO A 25 7.22 13.53 18.60
C PRO A 25 7.68 12.14 18.14
N PRO A 26 8.70 11.55 18.81
CA PRO A 26 9.28 10.24 18.44
C PRO A 26 8.27 9.07 18.52
N GLU A 27 7.04 9.34 18.95
CA GLU A 27 5.88 8.45 18.93
C GLU A 27 5.45 8.02 17.52
N ALA A 28 5.93 8.70 16.46
CA ALA A 28 6.03 8.11 15.13
C ALA A 28 7.10 7.00 15.11
N ASP A 29 6.95 6.00 15.98
CA ASP A 29 7.79 4.83 16.05
C ASP A 29 7.71 4.13 14.68
N ARG A 30 8.88 3.73 14.17
CA ARG A 30 9.04 2.86 13.00
C ARG A 30 7.98 1.76 12.93
N LYS A 31 7.59 1.20 14.08
CA LYS A 31 6.51 0.21 14.20
C LYS A 31 5.14 0.74 13.74
N ALA A 32 4.77 1.95 14.15
CA ALA A 32 3.53 2.60 13.75
C ALA A 32 3.52 2.92 12.24
N VAL A 33 4.63 3.47 11.72
CA VAL A 33 4.79 3.76 10.28
C VAL A 33 4.65 2.47 9.47
N ARG A 34 5.36 1.40 9.86
CA ARG A 34 5.26 0.09 9.19
C ARG A 34 3.84 -0.46 9.21
N ARG A 35 3.11 -0.31 10.32
CA ARG A 35 1.72 -0.77 10.42
C ARG A 35 0.81 -0.02 9.44
N ILE A 36 0.90 1.29 9.39
CA ILE A 36 0.09 2.13 8.50
C ILE A 36 0.40 1.80 7.04
N LEU A 37 1.68 1.72 6.68
CA LEU A 37 2.09 1.33 5.33
C LEU A 37 1.62 -0.09 4.99
N GLY A 38 1.65 -1.03 5.93
CA GLY A 38 1.08 -2.37 5.73
C GLY A 38 -0.41 -2.35 5.39
N ILE A 39 -1.19 -1.45 6.00
CA ILE A 39 -2.60 -1.26 5.68
C ILE A 39 -2.77 -0.70 4.26
N ILE A 40 -2.03 0.36 3.92
CA ILE A 40 -2.12 1.03 2.61
C ILE A 40 -1.68 0.07 1.49
N THR A 41 -0.52 -0.55 1.65
CA THR A 41 0.04 -1.48 0.67
C THR A 41 -0.79 -2.75 0.55
N GLY A 42 -1.52 -3.14 1.61
CA GLY A 42 -2.47 -4.26 1.58
C GLY A 42 -3.79 -4.00 0.85
N THR A 43 -4.02 -2.79 0.33
CA THR A 43 -5.26 -2.45 -0.38
C THR A 43 -5.25 -2.93 -1.83
N SER A 44 -6.43 -3.26 -2.37
CA SER A 44 -6.58 -3.60 -3.79
C SER A 44 -6.14 -2.47 -4.72
N SER A 45 -6.38 -1.21 -4.33
CA SER A 45 -6.00 -0.04 -5.12
C SER A 45 -4.48 0.10 -5.23
N TYR A 46 -3.74 -0.13 -4.15
CA TYR A 46 -2.27 -0.10 -4.18
C TYR A 46 -1.69 -1.28 -4.98
N GLN A 47 -2.26 -2.48 -4.85
CA GLN A 47 -1.83 -3.61 -5.67
C GLN A 47 -2.12 -3.37 -7.15
N GLN A 48 -3.27 -2.78 -7.48
CA GLN A 48 -3.61 -2.39 -8.85
C GLN A 48 -2.65 -1.31 -9.38
N SER A 49 -2.23 -0.34 -8.56
CA SER A 49 -1.28 0.68 -9.02
C SER A 49 0.09 0.11 -9.35
N LEU A 50 0.56 -0.93 -8.64
CA LEU A 50 1.81 -1.62 -9.02
C LEU A 50 1.71 -2.39 -10.34
N ILE A 51 0.49 -2.73 -10.77
CA ILE A 51 0.24 -3.43 -12.03
C ILE A 51 0.11 -2.42 -13.18
N ASP A 52 -0.61 -1.32 -12.93
CA ASP A 52 -0.95 -0.32 -13.93
C ASP A 52 0.16 0.73 -14.13
N GLN A 53 0.90 1.05 -13.06
CA GLN A 53 1.91 2.11 -13.06
C GLN A 53 3.31 1.52 -12.91
N CYS A 54 4.18 1.92 -13.84
CA CYS A 54 5.55 1.46 -13.87
C CYS A 54 6.49 2.26 -12.97
N MET A 55 6.07 3.28 -12.20
CA MET A 55 7.00 4.15 -11.46
C MET A 55 6.64 4.30 -9.99
N ARG A 56 7.67 4.26 -9.13
CA ARG A 56 7.55 4.56 -7.70
C ARG A 56 7.93 6.00 -7.39
N TYR A 57 7.31 6.60 -6.39
CA TYR A 57 7.53 7.99 -6.00
C TYR A 57 7.95 8.11 -4.53
N ASP A 58 8.84 9.05 -4.25
CA ASP A 58 9.22 9.43 -2.88
C ASP A 58 8.18 10.36 -2.22
N LEU A 59 8.47 10.84 -1.01
CA LEU A 59 7.57 11.74 -0.28
C LEU A 59 7.37 13.10 -0.94
N ASP A 60 8.32 13.54 -1.76
CA ASP A 60 8.27 14.81 -2.47
C ASP A 60 7.63 14.67 -3.86
N GLY A 61 7.23 13.44 -4.23
CA GLY A 61 6.60 13.14 -5.51
C GLY A 61 7.59 12.99 -6.66
N ASN A 62 8.88 12.81 -6.38
CA ASN A 62 9.87 12.54 -7.41
C ASN A 62 9.84 11.06 -7.82
N PRO A 63 9.94 10.75 -9.12
CA PRO A 63 10.07 9.38 -9.60
C PRO A 63 11.40 8.79 -9.12
N THR A 64 11.38 7.56 -8.64
CA THR A 64 12.55 6.89 -8.05
C THR A 64 12.98 5.68 -8.89
N VAL A 65 12.22 4.60 -8.79
CA VAL A 65 12.53 3.35 -9.49
C VAL A 65 11.29 2.77 -10.11
N VAL A 66 11.50 2.14 -11.27
CA VAL A 66 10.45 1.46 -12.01
C VAL A 66 10.01 0.21 -11.25
N VAL A 67 8.71 -0.08 -11.25
CA VAL A 67 8.17 -1.36 -10.72
C VAL A 67 8.62 -2.47 -11.66
N THR A 68 9.31 -3.48 -11.14
CA THR A 68 9.82 -4.57 -11.99
C THR A 68 8.68 -5.50 -12.42
N PRO A 69 8.84 -6.24 -13.54
CA PRO A 69 7.86 -7.23 -13.96
C PRO A 69 7.54 -8.26 -12.86
N GLU A 70 8.55 -8.68 -12.10
CA GLU A 70 8.39 -9.62 -10.98
C GLU A 70 7.55 -9.01 -9.84
N GLU A 71 7.78 -7.74 -9.51
CA GLU A 71 6.97 -7.01 -8.52
C GLU A 71 5.51 -6.89 -8.98
N ALA A 72 5.27 -6.65 -10.27
CA ALA A 72 3.92 -6.59 -10.84
C ALA A 72 3.21 -7.96 -10.81
N GLU A 73 3.93 -9.06 -11.09
CA GLU A 73 3.37 -10.42 -10.97
C GLU A 73 3.01 -10.78 -9.52
N GLN A 74 3.86 -10.42 -8.56
CA GLN A 74 3.54 -10.56 -7.13
C GLN A 74 2.31 -9.74 -6.75
N ALA A 75 2.18 -8.53 -7.29
CA ALA A 75 1.01 -7.68 -7.05
C ALA A 75 -0.28 -8.28 -7.63
N LYS A 76 -0.23 -8.90 -8.82
CA LYS A 76 -1.36 -9.65 -9.42
C LYS A 76 -1.80 -10.81 -8.52
N ALA A 77 -0.84 -11.60 -8.03
CA ALA A 77 -1.13 -12.70 -7.11
C ALA A 77 -1.82 -12.20 -5.84
N ARG A 78 -1.27 -11.15 -5.21
CA ARG A 78 -1.85 -10.56 -4.00
C ARG A 78 -3.23 -9.96 -4.22
N LEU A 79 -3.43 -9.28 -5.35
CA LEU A 79 -4.72 -8.70 -5.72
C LEU A 79 -5.81 -9.78 -5.86
N LYS A 80 -5.46 -10.95 -6.44
CA LYS A 80 -6.36 -12.10 -6.54
C LYS A 80 -6.80 -12.61 -5.16
N GLU A 81 -5.87 -12.72 -4.21
CA GLU A 81 -6.17 -13.11 -2.82
C GLU A 81 -7.12 -12.11 -2.15
N ILE A 82 -6.84 -10.81 -2.26
CA ILE A 82 -7.67 -9.76 -1.65
C ILE A 82 -9.09 -9.79 -2.23
N ARG A 83 -9.23 -9.95 -3.55
CA ARG A 83 -10.55 -10.06 -4.21
C ARG A 83 -11.30 -11.31 -3.75
N ALA A 84 -10.61 -12.45 -3.64
CA ALA A 84 -11.21 -13.70 -3.15
C ALA A 84 -11.70 -13.57 -1.69
N PHE A 85 -10.88 -12.97 -0.82
CA PHE A 85 -11.25 -12.70 0.57
C PHE A 85 -12.49 -11.79 0.65
N ARG A 86 -12.49 -10.68 -0.09
CA ARG A 86 -13.64 -9.75 -0.14
C ARG A 86 -14.91 -10.42 -0.66
N ARG A 87 -14.81 -11.30 -1.65
CA ARG A 87 -15.95 -12.05 -2.18
C ARG A 87 -16.55 -12.98 -1.12
N LYS A 88 -15.72 -13.74 -0.42
CA LYS A 88 -16.17 -14.61 0.70
C LYS A 88 -16.84 -13.79 1.80
N ALA A 89 -16.23 -12.68 2.20
CA ALA A 89 -16.79 -11.81 3.24
C ALA A 89 -18.15 -11.20 2.86
N ARG A 90 -18.40 -10.93 1.57
CA ARG A 90 -19.72 -10.50 1.06
C ARG A 90 -20.74 -11.63 1.16
N GLN A 91 -20.40 -12.82 0.67
CA GLN A 91 -21.28 -13.99 0.72
C GLN A 91 -21.72 -14.33 2.15
N GLU A 92 -20.82 -14.25 3.13
CA GLU A 92 -21.15 -14.50 4.54
C GLU A 92 -22.04 -13.42 5.15
N LYS A 93 -21.89 -12.16 4.73
CA LYS A 93 -22.80 -11.07 5.15
C LYS A 93 -24.19 -11.25 4.56
N ASP A 94 -24.28 -11.66 3.30
CA ASP A 94 -25.56 -11.84 2.62
C ASP A 94 -26.34 -13.03 3.21
N LYS A 95 -25.65 -14.14 3.55
CA LYS A 95 -26.25 -15.28 4.29
C LYS A 95 -26.81 -14.87 5.65
N LYS A 96 -26.13 -13.97 6.38
CA LYS A 96 -26.59 -13.48 7.69
C LYS A 96 -27.76 -12.49 7.62
N LYS A 97 -28.00 -11.86 6.46
CA LYS A 97 -29.11 -10.91 6.26
C LYS A 97 -30.38 -11.57 5.70
N GLY A 98 -30.27 -12.78 5.15
CA GLY A 98 -31.38 -13.56 4.64
C GLY A 98 -31.92 -14.63 5.61
N ALA A 99 -31.43 -14.64 6.85
CA ALA A 99 -31.93 -15.44 7.98
C ALA A 99 -32.58 -14.50 8.99
#